data_AF-A0AAF0Q8X3-F1
#
_entry.id   AF-A0AAF0Q8X3-F1
#
_cell.length_a   1.000
_cell.length_b   1.000
_cell.length_c   1.000
_cell.angle_alpha   90.00
_cell.angle_beta   90.00
_cell.angle_gamma   90.00
#
_symmetry.space_group_name_H-M   'P 1'
#
loop_
_entity.id
_entity.type
_entity.pdbx_description
1 polymer ?
#
loop_
_entity_poly.entity_id
_entity_poly.type
_entity_poly.pdbx_seq_one_letter_code
_entity_poly.pdbx_strand_id
1 'polypeptide(L)'
;MIQEIMKIVEDHGYHISHCFREANKPADKLASLSHGAEEIHVFNSFSSLPKQVRGLINMDRWEFPSFRMKPVKPSYLVYEPP
;
A
#
# COMPACT_ATOMS: atom_id res chain seq x y z
N MET A 1 2.52 6.24 -22.08
CA MET A 1 2.33 5.61 -20.76
C MET A 1 2.59 4.10 -20.74
N ILE A 2 1.71 3.22 -21.25
CA ILE A 2 1.94 1.75 -21.17
C ILE A 2 3.22 1.32 -21.90
N GLN A 3 3.44 1.85 -23.11
CA GLN A 3 4.64 1.57 -23.90
C GLN A 3 5.94 2.05 -23.23
N GLU A 4 5.89 3.18 -22.51
CA GLU A 4 7.04 3.70 -21.76
C GLU A 4 7.36 2.83 -20.54
N ILE A 5 6.32 2.34 -19.84
CA ILE A 5 6.49 1.42 -18.72
C ILE A 5 7.08 0.10 -19.19
N MET A 6 6.59 -0.47 -20.30
CA MET A 6 7.14 -1.70 -20.88
C MET A 6 8.61 -1.54 -21.24
N LYS A 7 8.98 -0.43 -21.87
CA LYS A 7 10.37 -0.13 -22.22
C LYS A 7 11.27 -0.06 -20.98
N ILE A 8 10.85 0.61 -19.91
CA ILE A 8 11.63 0.67 -18.66
C ILE A 8 11.84 -0.72 -18.06
N VAL A 9 10.80 -1.55 -18.08
CA VAL A 9 10.84 -2.94 -17.56
C VAL A 9 11.82 -3.79 -18.35
N GLU A 10 11.79 -3.71 -19.67
CA GLU A 10 12.71 -4.42 -20.57
C GLU A 10 14.15 -3.92 -20.40
N ASP A 11 14.36 -2.60 -20.42
CA ASP A 11 15.69 -1.97 -20.35
C ASP A 11 16.43 -2.27 -19.03
N HIS A 12 15.69 -2.44 -17.93
CA HIS A 12 16.27 -2.65 -16.58
C HIS A 12 16.13 -4.09 -16.07
N GLY A 13 15.51 -4.99 -16.85
CA GLY A 13 15.34 -6.39 -16.47
C GLY A 13 14.43 -6.61 -15.25
N TYR A 14 13.43 -5.76 -15.04
CA TYR A 14 12.50 -5.92 -13.92
C TYR A 14 11.57 -7.12 -14.12
N HIS A 15 11.34 -7.90 -13.06
CA HIS A 15 10.34 -8.96 -13.06
C HIS A 15 9.04 -8.46 -12.38
N ILE A 16 7.96 -8.40 -13.15
CA ILE A 16 6.63 -8.03 -12.65
C ILE A 16 5.79 -9.29 -12.46
N SER A 17 5.27 -9.46 -11.25
CA SER A 17 4.34 -10.53 -10.93
C SER A 17 3.17 -10.01 -10.09
N HIS A 18 2.07 -10.74 -10.12
CA HIS A 18 0.91 -10.44 -9.28
C HIS A 18 1.19 -10.84 -7.83
N CYS A 19 0.83 -9.98 -6.87
CA CYS A 19 0.84 -10.29 -5.45
C CYS A 19 -0.57 -10.19 -4.85
N PHE A 20 -0.84 -10.95 -3.80
CA PHE A 20 -2.09 -10.83 -3.06
C PHE A 20 -2.22 -9.44 -2.43
N ARG A 21 -3.46 -8.95 -2.35
CA ARG A 21 -3.75 -7.64 -1.76
C ARG A 21 -3.21 -7.51 -0.34
N GLU A 22 -3.25 -8.59 0.42
CA GLU A 22 -2.77 -8.68 1.79
C GLU A 22 -1.25 -8.49 1.89
N ALA A 23 -0.50 -8.97 0.90
CA ALA A 23 0.95 -8.80 0.81
C ALA A 23 1.34 -7.41 0.30
N ASN A 24 0.43 -6.72 -0.41
CA ASN A 24 0.69 -5.38 -0.95
C ASN A 24 0.38 -4.23 0.04
N LYS A 25 0.15 -4.55 1.33
CA LYS A 25 -0.24 -3.55 2.34
C LYS A 25 0.77 -2.41 2.53
N PRO A 26 2.10 -2.64 2.52
CA PRO A 26 3.06 -1.54 2.64
C PRO A 26 2.89 -0.50 1.53
N ALA A 27 2.70 -0.94 0.27
CA ALA A 27 2.50 -0.04 -0.87
C ALA A 27 1.14 0.68 -0.81
N ASP A 28 0.06 -0.04 -0.48
CA ASP A 28 -1.28 0.53 -0.28
C ASP A 28 -1.24 1.62 0.82
N LYS A 29 -0.52 1.37 1.91
CA LYS A 29 -0.39 2.34 3.00
C LYS A 29 0.40 3.57 2.57
N LEU A 30 1.50 3.41 1.83
CA LEU A 30 2.25 4.53 1.26
C LEU A 30 1.37 5.39 0.34
N ALA A 31 0.59 4.76 -0.56
CA ALA A 31 -0.35 5.46 -1.42
C ALA A 31 -1.45 6.19 -0.64
N SER A 32 -1.93 5.62 0.47
CA SER A 32 -2.90 6.33 1.33
C SER A 32 -2.30 7.56 2.01
N LEU A 33 -1.02 7.52 2.37
CA LEU A 33 -0.31 8.62 3.04
C LEU A 33 0.06 9.72 2.06
N SER A 34 0.24 9.41 0.77
CA SER A 34 0.59 10.42 -0.24
C SER A 34 -0.52 11.44 -0.47
N HIS A 35 -1.77 11.17 -0.07
CA HIS A 35 -2.85 12.15 -0.16
C HIS A 35 -2.56 13.43 0.63
N GLY A 36 -1.82 13.33 1.74
CA GLY A 36 -1.40 14.48 2.54
C GLY A 36 0.00 15.01 2.19
N ALA A 37 0.66 14.48 1.15
CA ALA A 37 1.98 14.92 0.74
C ALA A 37 1.86 15.97 -0.36
N GLU A 38 2.51 17.12 -0.16
CA GLU A 38 2.54 18.21 -1.14
C GLU A 38 3.59 17.99 -2.24
N GLU A 39 4.55 17.09 -2.00
CA GLU A 39 5.68 16.83 -2.90
C GLU A 39 5.99 15.33 -3.00
N ILE A 40 6.71 14.95 -4.06
CA ILE A 40 7.25 13.61 -4.24
C ILE A 40 8.34 13.38 -3.21
N HIS A 41 8.15 12.40 -2.31
CA HIS A 41 9.10 12.07 -1.27
C HIS A 41 9.69 10.67 -1.47
N VAL A 42 11.03 10.57 -1.47
CA VAL A 42 11.76 9.30 -1.60
C VAL A 42 12.34 8.89 -0.24
N PHE A 43 11.98 7.70 0.22
CA PHE A 43 12.50 7.11 1.45
C PHE A 43 13.71 6.22 1.16
N ASN A 44 14.91 6.75 1.35
CA ASN A 44 16.16 6.03 1.02
C ASN A 44 16.59 4.98 2.07
N SER A 45 15.90 4.90 3.21
CA SER A 45 16.23 3.96 4.27
C SER A 45 14.98 3.43 4.97
N PHE A 46 15.07 2.23 5.54
CA PHE A 46 13.98 1.67 6.33
C PHE A 46 13.62 2.56 7.52
N SER A 47 14.60 3.20 8.16
CA SER A 47 14.38 4.13 9.27
C SER A 47 13.71 5.44 8.85
N SER A 48 13.78 5.83 7.58
CA SER A 48 13.07 7.02 7.07
C SER A 48 11.57 6.78 6.82
N LEU A 49 11.14 5.52 6.70
CA LEU A 49 9.74 5.19 6.42
C LEU A 49 8.80 5.60 7.57
N PRO A 50 7.54 6.00 7.24
CA PRO A 50 6.51 6.23 8.24
C PRO A 50 6.34 5.02 9.16
N LYS A 51 6.15 5.27 10.47
CA LYS A 51 6.02 4.22 11.49
C LYS A 51 5.04 3.11 11.12
N GLN A 52 3.91 3.50 10.52
CA GLN A 52 2.84 2.59 10.09
C GLN A 52 3.30 1.63 8.99
N VAL A 53 4.08 2.13 8.02
CA VAL A 53 4.61 1.33 6.90
C VAL A 53 5.69 0.38 7.40
N ARG A 54 6.57 0.84 8.30
CA ARG A 54 7.57 -0.02 8.94
C ARG A 54 6.94 -1.18 9.71
N GLY A 55 5.83 -0.92 10.40
CA GLY A 55 5.07 -1.95 11.09
C GLY A 55 4.57 -3.04 10.14
N LEU A 56 4.03 -2.65 8.98
CA LEU A 56 3.56 -3.59 7.95
C LEU A 56 4.71 -4.47 7.42
N ILE A 57 5.83 -3.86 7.04
CA ILE A 57 7.01 -4.58 6.54
C ILE A 57 7.56 -5.55 7.61
N ASN A 58 7.59 -5.14 8.88
CA ASN A 58 8.05 -6.02 9.96
C ASN A 58 7.10 -7.20 10.20
N MET A 59 5.78 -7.00 10.08
CA MET A 59 4.83 -8.11 10.15
C MET A 59 5.07 -9.13 9.03
N ASP A 60 5.30 -8.66 7.81
CA ASP A 60 5.61 -9.54 6.68
C ASP A 60 6.92 -10.33 6.95
N ARG A 61 7.96 -9.67 7.47
CA ARG A 61 9.23 -10.31 7.85
C ARG A 61 9.11 -11.34 8.97
N TRP A 62 8.16 -11.16 9.87
CA TRP A 62 7.87 -12.09 10.96
C TRP A 62 6.83 -13.14 10.58
N GLU A 63 6.38 -13.14 9.31
CA GLU A 63 5.33 -14.03 8.81
C GLU A 63 4.03 -13.92 9.61
N PHE A 64 3.77 -12.75 10.20
CA PHE A 64 2.54 -12.53 10.95
C PHE A 64 1.37 -12.30 10.01
N PRO A 65 0.22 -12.96 10.27
CA PRO A 65 -0.97 -12.74 9.50
C PRO A 65 -1.49 -11.31 9.71
N SER A 66 -1.86 -10.65 8.62
CA SER A 66 -2.35 -9.29 8.66
C SER A 66 -3.86 -9.24 8.49
N PHE A 67 -4.60 -9.05 9.59
CA PHE A 67 -6.06 -8.98 9.57
C PHE A 67 -6.57 -7.56 9.32
N ARG A 68 -7.55 -7.42 8.41
CA ARG A 68 -8.27 -6.15 8.22
C ARG A 68 -9.54 -6.16 9.05
N MET A 69 -9.54 -5.43 10.15
CA MET A 69 -10.78 -5.18 10.90
C MET A 69 -11.65 -4.17 10.16
N LYS A 70 -12.92 -4.52 9.92
CA LYS A 70 -13.93 -3.58 9.43
C LYS A 70 -14.74 -3.09 10.64
N PRO A 71 -14.91 -1.77 10.84
CA PRO A 71 -15.87 -1.30 11.82
C PRO A 71 -17.25 -1.82 11.42
N VAL A 72 -17.99 -2.34 12.40
CA VAL A 72 -19.39 -2.74 12.19
C VAL A 72 -20.17 -1.46 11.90
N LYS A 73 -20.97 -1.47 10.82
CA LYS A 73 -21.85 -0.33 10.53
C LYS A 73 -22.80 -0.14 11.72
N PRO A 74 -22.91 1.07 12.29
CA PRO A 74 -23.87 1.32 13.35
C PRO A 74 -25.29 1.00 12.87
N SER A 75 -26.04 0.22 13.65
CA SER A 75 -27.39 -0.25 13.29
C SER A 75 -28.43 0.86 13.15
N TYR A 76 -28.13 2.07 13.62
CA TYR A 76 -29.04 3.23 13.56
C TYR A 76 -28.93 4.06 12.27
N LEU A 77 -27.98 3.78 11.37
CA LEU A 77 -27.88 4.47 10.09
C LEU A 77 -28.76 3.76 9.05
N VAL A 78 -30.05 4.10 9.03
CA VAL A 78 -30.97 3.71 7.96
C VAL A 78 -30.84 4.74 6.83
N TYR A 79 -30.39 4.29 5.66
CA TYR A 79 -30.38 5.11 4.44
C TYR A 79 -31.72 4.90 3.72
N GLU A 80 -32.56 5.93 3.70
CA GLU A 80 -33.72 5.98 2.80
C GLU A 80 -33.31 6.75 1.54
N PRO A 81 -33.17 6.08 0.39
CA PRO A 81 -32.94 6.77 -0.88
C PRO A 81 -34.16 7.62 -1.28
N PRO A 82 -33.95 8.75 -1.97
CA PRO A 82 -35.03 9.55 -2.56
C PRO A 82 -35.72 8.84 -3.73
#